data_AF-T1B2N6-F1
#
_entry.id   AF-T1B2N6-F1
#
_cell.length_a   1.000
_cell.length_b   1.000
_cell.length_c   1.000
_cell.angle_alpha   90.00
_cell.angle_beta   90.00
_cell.angle_gamma   90.00
#
_symmetry.space_group_name_H-M   'P 1'
#
loop_
_entity.id
_entity.type
_entity.pdbx_description
1 polymer ?
#
loop_
_entity_poly.entity_id
_entity_poly.type
_entity_poly.pdbx_seq_one_letter_code
_entity_poly.pdbx_strand_id
1 'polypeptide(L)' 'PHAPETCRCCGADLGGAELVDEEVRQVFEIPTPKIVVTEHRVYKLRCSCGEVNEGAFPPEARAPAS' A
#
# COMPACT_ATOMS: atom_id res chain seq x y z
N PRO A 1 18.01 15.22 -4.79
CA PRO A 1 18.83 16.19 -4.03
C PRO A 1 18.66 17.56 -4.66
N HIS A 2 18.56 18.61 -3.85
CA HIS A 2 18.38 19.98 -4.35
C HIS A 2 19.52 20.84 -3.78
N ALA A 3 20.60 20.94 -4.56
CA ALA A 3 21.77 21.72 -4.19
C ALA A 3 21.64 23.18 -4.68
N PRO A 4 22.22 24.15 -3.97
CA PRO A 4 22.32 25.51 -4.47
C PRO A 4 23.33 25.56 -5.63
N GLU A 5 22.94 26.19 -6.75
CA GLU A 5 23.82 26.36 -7.91
C GLU A 5 24.73 27.59 -7.76
N THR A 6 24.34 28.57 -6.95
CA THR A 6 25.10 29.83 -6.79
C THR A 6 25.19 30.29 -5.34
N CYS A 7 26.32 30.90 -4.98
CA CYS A 7 26.54 31.52 -3.68
C CYS A 7 25.62 32.71 -3.48
N ARG A 8 24.86 32.72 -2.38
CA ARG A 8 23.91 33.81 -2.08
C ARG A 8 24.58 35.14 -1.74
N CYS A 9 25.84 35.12 -1.28
CA CYS A 9 26.57 36.33 -0.90
C CYS A 9 27.18 37.03 -2.11
N CYS A 10 27.88 36.29 -2.99
CA CYS A 10 28.66 36.86 -4.08
C CYS A 10 28.24 36.41 -5.49
N GLY A 11 27.28 35.49 -5.61
CA GLY A 11 26.78 34.99 -6.90
C GLY A 11 27.68 33.99 -7.62
N ALA A 12 28.82 33.59 -7.03
CA ALA A 12 29.72 32.62 -7.64
C ALA A 12 29.05 31.25 -7.85
N ASP A 13 29.44 30.56 -8.91
CA ASP A 13 29.01 29.18 -9.21
C ASP A 13 29.45 28.23 -8.09
N LEU A 14 28.54 27.37 -7.64
CA LEU A 14 28.79 26.34 -6.64
C LEU A 14 28.87 24.94 -7.26
N GLY A 15 28.90 24.84 -8.60
CA GLY A 15 29.22 23.62 -9.31
C GLY A 15 30.52 22.98 -8.82
N GLY A 16 30.41 21.81 -8.19
CA GLY A 16 31.55 21.09 -7.64
C GLY A 16 32.11 21.66 -6.32
N ALA A 17 31.43 22.61 -5.69
CA ALA A 17 31.78 23.09 -4.36
C ALA A 17 31.68 21.95 -3.32
N GLU A 18 32.46 22.07 -2.24
CA GLU A 18 32.45 21.11 -1.16
C GLU A 18 31.09 21.12 -0.44
N LEU A 19 30.49 19.93 -0.28
CA LEU A 19 29.30 19.74 0.53
C LEU A 19 29.69 19.78 2.00
N VAL A 20 29.33 20.87 2.69
CA VAL A 20 29.66 21.05 4.11
C VAL A 20 28.75 20.20 5.01
N ASP A 21 27.48 20.06 4.63
CA ASP A 21 26.51 19.24 5.37
C ASP A 21 25.31 18.85 4.49
N GLU A 22 24.68 17.73 4.79
CA GLU A 22 23.39 17.31 4.22
C GLU A 22 22.50 16.77 5.33
N GLU A 23 21.28 17.32 5.42
CA GLU A 23 20.28 16.86 6.38
C GLU A 23 19.06 16.27 5.67
N VAL A 24 18.72 15.02 6.04
CA VAL A 24 17.50 14.35 5.59
C VAL A 24 16.78 13.80 6.81
N ARG A 25 15.46 14.04 6.93
CA ARG A 25 14.66 13.53 8.05
C ARG A 25 13.31 13.03 7.56
N GLN A 26 12.99 11.77 7.86
CA GLN A 26 11.69 11.17 7.62
C GLN A 26 11.36 10.22 8.77
N VAL A 27 10.14 10.34 9.30
CA VAL A 27 9.55 9.34 10.19
C VAL A 27 8.21 8.98 9.59
N PHE A 28 8.03 7.70 9.30
CA PHE A 28 6.76 7.16 8.84
C PHE A 28 6.16 6.35 9.97
N GLU A 29 5.02 6.80 10.48
CA GLU A 29 4.19 6.02 11.39
C GLU A 29 3.04 5.42 10.59
N ILE A 30 2.85 4.10 10.74
CA ILE A 30 1.67 3.41 10.23
C ILE A 30 0.69 3.33 11.41
N PRO A 31 -0.45 4.03 11.37
CA PRO A 31 -1.47 3.89 12.41
C PRO A 31 -1.92 2.43 12.52
N THR A 32 -2.35 2.01 13.71
CA THR A 32 -2.87 0.66 13.92
C THR A 32 -3.90 0.32 12.84
N PRO A 33 -3.66 -0.71 12.00
CA PRO A 33 -4.56 -1.02 10.90
C PRO A 33 -5.91 -1.47 11.45
N LYS A 34 -7.00 -0.94 10.87
CA LYS A 34 -8.34 -1.43 11.13
C LYS A 34 -8.62 -2.59 10.19
N ILE A 35 -8.85 -3.78 10.73
CA ILE A 35 -9.26 -4.94 9.94
C ILE A 35 -10.75 -4.81 9.62
N VAL A 36 -11.09 -4.89 8.33
CA VAL A 36 -12.46 -5.00 7.86
C VAL A 36 -12.65 -6.41 7.33
N VAL A 37 -13.58 -7.15 7.92
CA VAL A 37 -13.92 -8.52 7.51
C VAL A 37 -15.30 -8.50 6.86
N THR A 38 -15.39 -9.08 5.65
CA THR A 38 -16.66 -9.36 4.99
C THR A 38 -16.85 -10.87 4.94
N GLU A 39 -17.89 -11.36 5.58
CA GLU A 39 -18.23 -12.78 5.53
C GLU A 39 -19.00 -13.07 4.24
N HIS A 40 -18.43 -13.94 3.40
CA HIS A 40 -19.09 -14.44 2.22
C HIS A 40 -19.69 -15.81 2.53
N ARG A 41 -20.99 -15.96 2.30
CA ARG A 41 -21.68 -17.25 2.42
C ARG A 41 -22.14 -17.69 1.05
N VAL A 42 -21.84 -18.94 0.71
CA VAL A 42 -22.43 -19.62 -0.44
C VAL A 42 -23.28 -20.78 0.06
N TYR A 43 -24.38 -21.04 -0.63
CA TYR A 43 -25.27 -22.15 -0.29
C TYR A 43 -25.06 -23.32 -1.25
N LYS A 44 -25.26 -24.53 -0.73
CA LYS A 44 -25.52 -25.72 -1.54
C LYS A 44 -27.00 -26.03 -1.49
N LEU A 45 -27.67 -26.06 -2.64
CA LEU A 45 -29.10 -26.30 -2.74
C LEU A 45 -29.38 -27.50 -3.62
N ARG A 46 -30.32 -28.36 -3.19
CA ARG A 46 -30.75 -29.52 -3.96
C ARG A 46 -31.98 -29.16 -4.79
N CYS A 47 -31.91 -29.39 -6.10
CA CYS A 47 -33.04 -29.24 -7.01
C CYS A 47 -34.03 -30.40 -6.80
N SER A 48 -35.30 -30.21 -7.18
CA SER A 48 -36.32 -31.27 -7.17
C SER A 48 -35.96 -32.48 -8.03
N CYS A 49 -35.09 -32.31 -9.05
CA CYS A 49 -34.56 -33.42 -9.85
C CYS A 49 -33.45 -34.23 -9.14
N GLY A 50 -32.99 -33.79 -7.97
CA GLY A 50 -31.95 -34.45 -7.17
C GLY A 50 -30.56 -33.82 -7.27
N GLU A 51 -30.28 -33.01 -8.29
CA GLU A 51 -28.99 -32.36 -8.53
C GLU A 51 -28.62 -31.35 -7.42
N VAL A 52 -27.34 -31.29 -7.02
CA VAL A 52 -26.85 -30.36 -6.00
C VAL A 52 -26.10 -29.22 -6.67
N ASN A 53 -26.57 -28.00 -6.44
CA ASN A 53 -25.98 -26.78 -6.98
C ASN A 53 -25.27 -26.02 -5.87
N GLU A 54 -24.15 -25.37 -6.19
CA GLU A 54 -23.33 -24.62 -5.25
C GLU A 54 -23.10 -23.20 -5.75
N GLY A 55 -23.24 -22.21 -4.86
CA GLY A 55 -22.89 -20.83 -5.15
C GLY A 55 -21.37 -20.62 -5.25
N ALA A 56 -20.94 -19.61 -6.00
CA ALA A 56 -19.52 -19.27 -6.14
C ALA A 56 -19.10 -18.16 -5.15
N PHE A 57 -17.90 -18.29 -4.61
CA PHE A 57 -17.25 -17.21 -3.85
C PHE A 57 -16.67 -16.13 -4.78
N PRO A 58 -16.48 -14.89 -4.29
CA PRO A 58 -15.66 -13.91 -5.00
C PRO A 58 -14.21 -14.39 -5.19
N PRO A 59 -13.51 -13.98 -6.28
CA PRO A 59 -12.13 -14.42 -6.57
C PRO A 59 -11.09 -14.16 -5.48
N GLU A 60 -11.34 -13.16 -4.63
CA GLU A 60 -10.52 -12.78 -3.49
C GLU A 60 -10.72 -13.69 -2.26
N ALA A 61 -11.87 -14.36 -2.13
CA ALA A 61 -12.20 -15.23 -1.01
C ALA A 61 -11.74 -16.68 -1.26
N ARG A 62 -10.41 -16.87 -1.30
CA ARG A 62 -9.77 -18.13 -1.77
C ARG A 62 -9.63 -19.23 -0.72
N ALA A 63 -9.73 -18.90 0.56
CA ALA A 63 -9.51 -19.83 1.66
C ALA A 63 -10.76 -19.93 2.55
N PRO A 64 -11.03 -21.11 3.14
CA PRO A 64 -12.11 -21.27 4.11
C PRO A 64 -11.83 -20.47 5.38
N ALA A 65 -12.89 -19.97 6.01
CA ALA A 65 -12.86 -19.35 7.34
C ALA A 65 -13.45 -20.32 8.39
N SER A 66 -12.97 -20.23 9.63
CA SER A 66 -13.33 -21.10 10.77
C SER A 66 -13.89 -20.31 11.95
#